data_AF-D4VAN9-F1
#
_entry.id   AF-D4VAN9-F1
#
_cell.length_a   1.000
_cell.length_b   1.000
_cell.length_c   1.000
_cell.angle_alpha   90.00
_cell.angle_beta   90.00
_cell.angle_gamma   90.00
#
_symmetry.space_group_name_H-M   'P 1'
#
loop_
_entity.id
_entity.type
_entity.pdbx_description
1 polymer ?
#
loop_
_entity_poly.entity_id
_entity_poly.type
_entity_poly.pdbx_seq_one_letter_code
_entity_poly.pdbx_strand_id
1 'polypeptide(L)'
;MNSIPTVTKNLLIINVLCFFGGVVAMKYGINLNDLLGLHFFMASDFNPAQLITYMFMHGGFQHIFFNMFALWMFGRTLEQVWGPKRFLSYYMVCGIGAGLVQELVQYIQYVTELSQYDSVNTGIAVIPMAEYLNLMTTVGASGAIYGILLAFGMLFPNSQMFVFPIPFPVKAKYFVMGYAALEIFLGLGASTDGVAHFAHLGGMIFGFILIMYWRKKNNNGQFYY
;
A
#
# COMPACT_ATOMS: atom_id res chain seq x y z
N MET A 1 -17.78 -24.71 -7.14
CA MET A 1 -16.84 -23.61 -7.47
C MET A 1 -16.78 -22.68 -6.26
N ASN A 2 -15.63 -22.55 -5.58
CA ASN A 2 -15.53 -21.65 -4.43
C ASN A 2 -15.52 -20.20 -4.93
N SER A 3 -16.62 -19.47 -4.70
CA SER A 3 -16.74 -18.04 -4.98
C SER A 3 -15.67 -17.25 -4.23
N ILE A 4 -15.18 -16.16 -4.84
CA ILE A 4 -14.28 -15.21 -4.17
C ILE A 4 -14.97 -14.70 -2.89
N PRO A 5 -14.27 -14.70 -1.73
CA PRO A 5 -14.80 -14.15 -0.48
C PRO A 5 -15.32 -12.71 -0.63
N THR A 6 -16.32 -12.35 0.18
CA THR A 6 -17.12 -11.14 -0.01
C THR A 6 -16.29 -9.85 0.04
N VAL A 7 -15.44 -9.69 1.06
CA VAL A 7 -14.67 -8.45 1.22
C VAL A 7 -13.61 -8.32 0.14
N THR A 8 -12.88 -9.40 -0.15
CA THR A 8 -11.89 -9.47 -1.23
C THR A 8 -12.53 -9.09 -2.55
N LYS A 9 -13.69 -9.68 -2.87
CA LYS A 9 -14.46 -9.35 -4.09
C LYS A 9 -14.86 -7.88 -4.12
N ASN A 10 -15.38 -7.34 -3.02
CA ASN A 10 -15.82 -5.95 -2.96
C ASN A 10 -14.64 -4.97 -3.12
N LEU A 11 -13.51 -5.24 -2.46
CA LEU A 11 -12.30 -4.43 -2.61
C LEU A 11 -11.78 -4.47 -4.05
N LEU A 12 -11.75 -5.64 -4.70
CA LEU A 12 -11.39 -5.75 -6.13
C LEU A 12 -12.33 -4.89 -6.99
N ILE A 13 -13.64 -5.00 -6.80
CA ILE A 13 -14.64 -4.24 -7.56
C ILE A 13 -14.47 -2.73 -7.34
N ILE A 14 -14.35 -2.27 -6.10
CA ILE A 14 -14.23 -0.84 -5.77
C ILE A 14 -12.98 -0.25 -6.41
N ASN A 15 -11.83 -0.91 -6.29
CA ASN A 15 -10.58 -0.43 -6.90
C ASN A 15 -10.66 -0.37 -8.43
N VAL A 16 -11.27 -1.38 -9.07
CA VAL A 16 -11.49 -1.37 -10.52
C VAL A 16 -12.44 -0.25 -10.93
N LEU A 17 -13.53 -0.03 -10.20
CA LEU A 17 -14.46 1.07 -10.45
C LEU A 17 -13.80 2.43 -10.26
N CYS A 18 -13.00 2.63 -9.21
CA CYS A 18 -12.25 3.85 -8.97
C CYS A 18 -11.25 4.13 -10.10
N PHE A 19 -10.53 3.11 -10.58
CA PHE A 19 -9.57 3.27 -11.67
C PHE A 19 -10.24 3.65 -12.99
N PHE A 20 -11.28 2.91 -13.42
CA PHE A 20 -12.00 3.27 -14.64
C PHE A 20 -12.79 4.58 -14.49
N GLY A 21 -13.31 4.86 -13.31
CA GLY A 21 -13.90 6.16 -12.96
C GLY A 21 -12.90 7.29 -13.14
N GLY A 22 -11.64 7.11 -12.70
CA GLY A 22 -10.55 8.05 -12.92
C GLY A 22 -10.21 8.25 -14.39
N VAL A 23 -10.14 7.16 -15.17
CA VAL A 23 -9.93 7.24 -16.63
C VAL A 23 -11.04 8.03 -17.33
N VAL A 24 -12.30 7.87 -16.91
CA VAL A 24 -13.44 8.61 -17.47
C VAL A 24 -13.42 10.07 -17.01
N ALA A 25 -13.21 10.32 -15.71
CA ALA A 25 -13.16 11.66 -15.12
C ALA A 25 -12.06 12.52 -15.75
N MET A 26 -10.92 11.93 -16.08
CA MET A 26 -9.82 12.62 -16.75
C MET A 26 -10.24 13.23 -18.10
N LYS A 27 -11.20 12.60 -18.82
CA LYS A 27 -11.73 13.16 -20.08
C LYS A 27 -12.52 14.46 -19.89
N TYR A 28 -12.99 14.70 -18.67
CA TYR A 28 -13.69 15.92 -18.27
C TYR A 28 -12.76 16.90 -17.53
N GLY A 29 -11.44 16.68 -17.57
CA GLY A 29 -10.45 17.53 -16.90
C GLY A 29 -10.35 17.33 -15.38
N ILE A 30 -10.94 16.26 -14.85
CA ILE A 30 -10.91 15.95 -13.40
C ILE A 30 -9.89 14.84 -13.16
N ASN A 31 -8.80 15.16 -12.46
CA ASN A 31 -7.81 14.18 -12.05
C ASN A 31 -8.19 13.58 -10.68
N LEU A 32 -8.71 12.36 -10.65
CA LEU A 32 -9.07 11.70 -9.38
C LEU A 32 -7.86 11.28 -8.54
N ASN A 33 -6.70 11.01 -9.17
CA ASN A 33 -5.49 10.68 -8.41
C ASN A 33 -4.96 11.88 -7.64
N ASP A 34 -5.23 13.09 -8.15
CA ASP A 34 -5.00 14.34 -7.44
C ASP A 34 -6.06 14.49 -6.33
N LEU A 35 -7.33 14.62 -6.69
CA LEU A 35 -8.43 14.86 -5.73
C LEU A 35 -8.50 13.87 -4.55
N LEU A 36 -8.28 12.58 -4.80
CA LEU A 36 -8.45 11.50 -3.82
C LEU A 36 -7.13 10.87 -3.36
N GLY A 37 -6.00 11.30 -3.93
CA GLY A 37 -4.67 10.89 -3.49
C GLY A 37 -4.31 11.48 -2.13
N LEU A 38 -3.36 10.85 -1.44
CA LEU A 38 -2.83 11.36 -0.18
C LEU A 38 -1.77 12.39 -0.48
N HIS A 39 -2.16 13.66 -0.43
CA HIS A 39 -1.22 14.77 -0.47
C HIS A 39 -0.46 14.87 0.85
N PHE A 40 0.76 15.39 0.77
CA PHE A 40 1.54 15.74 1.95
C PHE A 40 0.75 16.67 2.89
N PHE A 41 0.75 16.42 4.19
CA PHE A 41 -0.13 17.09 5.15
C PHE A 41 0.11 18.60 5.29
N MET A 42 1.25 19.11 4.83
CA MET A 42 1.53 20.56 4.78
C MET A 42 1.11 21.22 3.46
N ALA A 43 0.68 20.43 2.46
CA ALA A 43 0.20 20.91 1.18
C ALA A 43 -1.20 21.53 1.33
N SER A 44 -1.56 22.48 0.46
CA SER A 44 -2.87 23.15 0.53
C SER A 44 -4.03 22.20 0.24
N ASP A 45 -3.78 21.16 -0.56
CA ASP A 45 -4.81 20.26 -1.09
C ASP A 45 -5.00 19.03 -0.20
N PHE A 46 -4.28 18.98 0.93
CA PHE A 46 -4.43 17.92 1.92
C PHE A 46 -5.83 17.89 2.52
N ASN A 47 -6.38 16.68 2.61
CA ASN A 47 -7.62 16.40 3.30
C ASN A 47 -7.46 15.12 4.15
N PRO A 48 -7.84 15.12 5.44
CA PRO A 48 -7.73 13.93 6.29
C PRO A 48 -8.44 12.66 5.75
N ALA A 49 -9.48 12.81 4.93
CA ALA A 49 -10.14 11.67 4.28
C ALA A 49 -9.19 10.93 3.31
N GLN A 50 -8.16 11.62 2.81
CA GLN A 50 -7.17 11.05 1.90
C GLN A 50 -6.33 9.95 2.53
N LEU A 51 -6.23 9.86 3.86
CA LEU A 51 -5.65 8.71 4.56
C LEU A 51 -6.39 7.39 4.27
N ILE A 52 -7.61 7.48 3.72
CA ILE A 52 -8.42 6.34 3.29
C ILE A 52 -8.60 6.34 1.76
N THR A 53 -8.95 7.46 1.15
CA THR A 53 -9.33 7.47 -0.27
C THR A 53 -8.18 7.11 -1.20
N TYR A 54 -6.94 7.45 -0.83
CA TYR A 54 -5.76 7.16 -1.64
C TYR A 54 -5.55 5.66 -1.88
N MET A 55 -6.02 4.82 -0.94
CA MET A 55 -5.93 3.37 -1.01
C MET A 55 -6.69 2.79 -2.22
N PHE A 56 -7.57 3.57 -2.85
CA PHE A 56 -8.39 3.16 -3.99
C PHE A 56 -7.95 3.80 -5.31
N MET A 57 -7.02 4.76 -5.26
CA MET A 57 -6.47 5.44 -6.44
C MET A 57 -5.27 4.70 -7.01
N HIS A 58 -5.06 4.78 -8.32
CA HIS A 58 -3.97 4.06 -9.00
C HIS A 58 -3.43 4.86 -10.18
N GLY A 59 -2.10 5.08 -10.18
CA GLY A 59 -1.41 5.85 -11.22
C GLY A 59 -1.32 5.21 -12.61
N GLY A 60 -1.73 3.94 -12.78
CA GLY A 60 -1.67 3.27 -14.09
C GLY A 60 -2.11 1.82 -14.07
N PHE A 61 -2.25 1.23 -15.27
CA PHE A 61 -2.77 -0.13 -15.45
C PHE A 61 -1.90 -1.20 -14.77
N GLN A 62 -0.58 -1.14 -14.95
CA GLN A 62 0.34 -2.09 -14.31
C GLN A 62 0.22 -2.04 -12.78
N HIS A 63 0.07 -0.83 -12.24
CA HIS A 63 -0.05 -0.59 -10.81
C HIS A 63 -1.33 -1.24 -10.25
N ILE A 64 -2.50 -0.99 -10.84
CA ILE A 64 -3.74 -1.66 -10.40
C ILE A 64 -3.70 -3.17 -10.63
N PHE A 65 -3.16 -3.62 -11.76
CA PHE A 65 -3.12 -5.05 -12.09
C PHE A 65 -2.40 -5.86 -11.01
N PHE A 66 -1.17 -5.47 -10.63
CA PHE A 66 -0.41 -6.21 -9.63
C PHE A 66 -1.00 -6.10 -8.22
N ASN A 67 -1.55 -4.94 -7.85
CA ASN A 67 -2.27 -4.79 -6.57
C ASN A 67 -3.48 -5.73 -6.49
N MET A 68 -4.32 -5.73 -7.52
CA MET A 68 -5.54 -6.55 -7.54
C MET A 68 -5.23 -8.03 -7.70
N PHE A 69 -4.17 -8.39 -8.44
CA PHE A 69 -3.68 -9.76 -8.53
C PHE A 69 -3.23 -10.29 -7.18
N ALA A 70 -2.43 -9.51 -6.43
CA ALA A 70 -2.00 -9.87 -5.09
C ALA A 70 -3.17 -9.93 -4.09
N LEU A 71 -4.10 -8.96 -4.14
CA LEU A 71 -5.31 -8.96 -3.33
C LEU A 71 -6.17 -10.20 -3.58
N TRP A 72 -6.37 -10.56 -4.84
CA TRP A 72 -7.13 -11.75 -5.22
C TRP A 72 -6.44 -13.03 -4.74
N MET A 73 -5.12 -13.15 -4.93
CA MET A 73 -4.36 -14.36 -4.60
C MET A 73 -4.23 -14.57 -3.09
N PHE A 74 -3.80 -13.55 -2.36
CA PHE A 74 -3.48 -13.65 -0.94
C PHE A 74 -4.65 -13.23 -0.05
N GLY A 75 -5.37 -12.16 -0.43
CA GLY A 75 -6.50 -11.65 0.33
C GLY A 75 -7.62 -12.68 0.49
N ARG A 76 -7.93 -13.46 -0.56
CA ARG A 76 -8.92 -14.55 -0.46
C ARG A 76 -8.57 -15.57 0.64
N THR A 77 -7.27 -15.89 0.79
CA THR A 77 -6.81 -16.92 1.71
C THR A 77 -6.90 -16.39 3.14
N LEU A 78 -6.48 -15.14 3.34
CA LEU A 78 -6.58 -14.48 4.65
C LEU A 78 -8.04 -14.24 5.08
N GLU A 79 -8.92 -13.84 4.17
CA GLU A 79 -10.35 -13.67 4.50
C GLU A 79 -11.00 -14.99 4.88
N GLN A 80 -10.60 -16.11 4.27
CA GLN A 80 -11.07 -17.44 4.67
C GLN A 80 -10.59 -17.85 6.07
N VAL A 81 -9.39 -17.42 6.48
CA VAL A 81 -8.86 -17.70 7.83
C VAL A 81 -9.53 -16.83 8.88
N TRP A 82 -9.59 -15.52 8.64
CA TRP A 82 -10.00 -14.56 9.67
C TRP A 82 -11.47 -14.17 9.62
N GLY A 83 -12.16 -14.49 8.53
CA GLY A 83 -13.49 -13.99 8.21
C GLY A 83 -13.48 -12.53 7.71
N PRO A 84 -14.62 -12.07 7.17
CA PRO A 84 -14.72 -10.80 6.45
C PRO A 84 -14.40 -9.58 7.32
N LYS A 85 -14.91 -9.53 8.56
CA LYS A 85 -14.75 -8.36 9.43
C LYS A 85 -13.28 -8.11 9.79
N ARG A 86 -12.57 -9.15 10.22
CA ARG A 86 -11.16 -9.06 10.60
C ARG A 86 -10.28 -8.78 9.39
N PHE A 87 -10.53 -9.44 8.25
CA PHE A 87 -9.80 -9.15 7.03
C PHE A 87 -9.96 -7.69 6.57
N LEU A 88 -11.18 -7.15 6.62
CA LEU A 88 -11.41 -5.73 6.30
C LEU A 88 -10.67 -4.81 7.27
N SER A 89 -10.79 -5.05 8.59
CA SER A 89 -10.05 -4.27 9.59
C SER A 89 -8.54 -4.33 9.36
N TYR A 90 -8.02 -5.50 8.99
CA TYR A 90 -6.62 -5.70 8.66
C TYR A 90 -6.20 -4.85 7.45
N TYR A 91 -6.94 -4.97 6.35
CA TYR A 91 -6.70 -4.19 5.13
C TYR A 91 -6.68 -2.68 5.41
N MET A 92 -7.67 -2.18 6.15
CA MET A 92 -7.77 -0.76 6.49
C MET A 92 -6.64 -0.29 7.40
N VAL A 93 -6.27 -1.05 8.43
CA VAL A 93 -5.17 -0.69 9.34
C VAL A 93 -3.83 -0.67 8.62
N CYS A 94 -3.56 -1.65 7.74
CA CYS A 94 -2.34 -1.67 6.95
C CYS A 94 -2.29 -0.49 5.97
N GLY A 95 -3.39 -0.16 5.29
CA GLY A 95 -3.44 0.98 4.37
C GLY A 95 -3.31 2.33 5.07
N ILE A 96 -4.03 2.56 6.17
CA ILE A 96 -3.91 3.81 6.93
C ILE A 96 -2.50 3.92 7.53
N GLY A 97 -1.98 2.83 8.10
CA GLY A 97 -0.62 2.78 8.64
C GLY A 97 0.47 3.08 7.60
N ALA A 98 0.30 2.56 6.37
CA ALA A 98 1.16 2.89 5.24
C ALA A 98 1.14 4.39 4.91
N GLY A 99 -0.05 5.00 4.87
CA GLY A 99 -0.20 6.43 4.62
C GLY A 99 0.47 7.28 5.70
N LEU A 100 0.30 6.93 6.98
CA LEU A 100 0.94 7.63 8.09
C LEU A 100 2.48 7.55 8.05
N VAL A 101 3.03 6.38 7.68
CA VAL A 101 4.48 6.25 7.52
C VAL A 101 4.98 7.04 6.31
N GLN A 102 4.20 7.08 5.23
CA GLN A 102 4.55 7.88 4.06
C GLN A 102 4.57 9.38 4.36
N GLU A 103 3.57 9.90 5.08
CA GLU A 103 3.53 11.30 5.52
C GLU A 103 4.74 11.65 6.40
N LEU A 104 5.14 10.73 7.30
CA LEU A 104 6.33 10.92 8.12
C LEU A 104 7.61 10.97 7.28
N VAL A 105 7.73 10.11 6.26
CA VAL A 105 8.90 10.07 5.37
C VAL A 105 8.97 11.34 4.53
N GLN A 106 7.84 11.77 3.96
CA GLN A 106 7.73 13.04 3.23
C GLN A 106 8.08 14.24 4.12
N TYR A 107 7.68 14.20 5.40
CA TYR A 107 8.06 15.24 6.36
C TYR A 107 9.55 15.28 6.63
N ILE A 108 10.18 14.11 6.83
CA ILE A 108 11.63 14.03 7.01
C ILE A 108 12.33 14.63 5.79
N GLN A 109 11.94 14.20 4.57
CA GLN A 109 12.48 14.76 3.33
C GLN A 109 12.29 16.28 3.27
N TYR A 110 11.09 16.77 3.59
CA TYR A 110 10.81 18.20 3.60
C TYR A 110 11.78 18.95 4.53
N VAL A 111 11.91 18.51 5.78
CA VAL A 111 12.76 19.18 6.76
C VAL A 111 14.23 19.11 6.38
N THR A 112 14.72 17.96 5.90
CA THR A 112 16.15 17.75 5.65
C THR A 112 16.63 18.29 4.31
N GLU A 113 15.77 18.32 3.29
CA GLU A 113 16.17 18.61 1.90
C GLU A 113 15.48 19.83 1.30
N LEU A 114 14.22 20.10 1.65
CA LEU A 114 13.39 21.08 0.92
C LEU A 114 13.17 22.38 1.69
N SER A 115 13.17 22.34 3.02
CA SER A 115 12.76 23.45 3.90
C SER A 115 13.58 24.73 3.75
N GLN A 116 14.77 24.64 3.14
CA GLN A 116 15.70 25.75 2.93
C GLN A 116 15.49 26.48 1.59
N TYR A 117 14.56 26.01 0.76
CA TYR A 117 14.34 26.53 -0.60
C TYR A 117 12.92 27.06 -0.78
N ASP A 118 12.78 28.20 -1.44
CA ASP A 118 11.46 28.78 -1.77
C ASP A 118 10.86 28.18 -3.07
N SER A 119 11.68 27.48 -3.86
CA SER A 119 11.29 26.89 -5.14
C SER A 119 12.06 25.62 -5.43
N VAL A 120 11.46 24.71 -6.20
CA VAL A 120 12.07 23.43 -6.58
C VAL A 120 12.21 23.34 -8.09
N ASN A 121 13.38 22.92 -8.57
CA ASN A 121 13.61 22.61 -9.98
C ASN A 121 13.21 21.16 -10.25
N THR A 122 12.13 20.97 -11.00
CA THR A 122 11.57 19.64 -11.36
C THR A 122 12.26 19.01 -12.57
N GLY A 123 13.25 19.67 -13.17
CA GLY A 123 13.87 19.31 -14.44
C GLY A 123 13.10 19.81 -15.67
N ILE A 124 11.82 20.18 -15.51
CA ILE A 124 10.98 20.78 -16.56
C ILE A 124 10.78 22.28 -16.30
N ALA A 125 10.49 22.62 -15.05
CA ALA A 125 10.26 23.99 -14.60
C ALA A 125 10.73 24.19 -13.16
N VAL A 126 11.03 25.44 -12.82
CA VAL A 126 11.21 25.86 -11.44
C VAL A 126 9.85 26.33 -10.92
N ILE A 127 9.32 25.63 -9.93
CA ILE A 127 7.99 25.90 -9.36
C ILE A 127 8.12 26.34 -7.90
N PRO A 128 7.19 27.17 -7.38
CA PRO A 128 7.15 27.55 -5.97
C PRO A 128 7.03 26.32 -5.05
N MET A 129 7.61 26.38 -3.86
CA MET A 129 7.55 25.27 -2.89
C MET A 129 6.11 24.85 -2.58
N ALA A 130 5.19 25.80 -2.43
CA ALA A 130 3.78 25.51 -2.17
C ALA A 130 3.14 24.63 -3.26
N GLU A 131 3.49 24.85 -4.53
CA GLU A 131 3.02 24.02 -5.64
C GLU A 131 3.68 22.65 -5.62
N TYR A 132 4.98 22.59 -5.33
CA TYR A 132 5.72 21.33 -5.20
C TYR A 132 5.16 20.42 -4.09
N LEU A 133 4.76 20.96 -2.95
CA LEU A 133 4.15 20.18 -1.87
C LEU A 133 2.85 19.50 -2.31
N ASN A 134 2.04 20.14 -3.17
CA ASN A 134 0.84 19.51 -3.73
C ASN A 134 1.16 18.38 -4.72
N LEU A 135 2.38 18.32 -5.28
CA LEU A 135 2.84 17.21 -6.12
C LEU A 135 3.34 16.00 -5.32
N MET A 136 3.57 16.15 -4.01
CA MET A 136 3.99 15.06 -3.12
C MET A 136 2.79 14.14 -2.77
N THR A 137 2.18 13.57 -3.79
CA THR A 137 0.92 12.85 -3.70
C THR A 137 1.12 11.35 -3.83
N THR A 138 0.56 10.60 -2.88
CA THR A 138 0.64 9.13 -2.84
C THR A 138 -0.69 8.52 -3.25
N VAL A 139 -0.65 7.49 -4.10
CA VAL A 139 -1.83 6.70 -4.50
C VAL A 139 -1.50 5.22 -4.48
N GLY A 140 -2.48 4.37 -4.13
CA GLY A 140 -2.35 2.93 -4.28
C GLY A 140 -2.80 2.13 -3.06
N ALA A 141 -3.37 0.95 -3.33
CA ALA A 141 -3.71 -0.04 -2.30
C ALA A 141 -2.46 -0.74 -1.70
N SER A 142 -1.28 -0.50 -2.25
CA SER A 142 -0.09 -1.33 -2.06
C SER A 142 0.36 -1.44 -0.61
N GLY A 143 0.25 -0.38 0.19
CA GLY A 143 0.50 -0.47 1.64
C GLY A 143 -0.32 -1.57 2.32
N ALA A 144 -1.62 -1.65 2.00
CA ALA A 144 -2.48 -2.72 2.50
C ALA A 144 -2.11 -4.09 1.93
N ILE A 145 -1.71 -4.16 0.65
CA ILE A 145 -1.26 -5.38 -0.02
C ILE A 145 0.03 -5.93 0.60
N TYR A 146 1.00 -5.08 0.93
CA TYR A 146 2.22 -5.52 1.62
C TYR A 146 1.93 -6.02 3.02
N GLY A 147 0.95 -5.41 3.73
CA GLY A 147 0.38 -5.98 4.94
C GLY A 147 -0.19 -7.39 4.71
N ILE A 148 -0.97 -7.59 3.64
CA ILE A 148 -1.51 -8.91 3.25
C ILE A 148 -0.38 -9.93 2.96
N LEU A 149 0.67 -9.52 2.25
CA LEU A 149 1.83 -10.36 1.98
C LEU A 149 2.53 -10.78 3.28
N LEU A 150 2.73 -9.83 4.20
CA LEU A 150 3.25 -10.12 5.53
C LEU A 150 2.40 -11.15 6.26
N ALA A 151 1.09 -10.91 6.36
CA ALA A 151 0.15 -11.82 7.00
C ALA A 151 0.23 -13.23 6.41
N PHE A 152 0.28 -13.33 5.08
CA PHE A 152 0.41 -14.60 4.40
C PHE A 152 1.73 -15.30 4.73
N GLY A 153 2.85 -14.58 4.73
CA GLY A 153 4.16 -15.11 5.12
C GLY A 153 4.22 -15.57 6.59
N MET A 154 3.48 -14.93 7.48
CA MET A 154 3.40 -15.29 8.91
C MET A 154 2.50 -16.50 9.15
N LEU A 155 1.34 -16.57 8.51
CA LEU A 155 0.35 -17.62 8.72
C LEU A 155 0.64 -18.88 7.90
N PHE A 156 1.22 -18.74 6.72
CA PHE A 156 1.51 -19.82 5.80
C PHE A 156 3.01 -19.89 5.42
N PRO A 157 3.93 -19.89 6.40
CA PRO A 157 5.36 -19.65 6.16
C PRO A 157 6.04 -20.68 5.26
N ASN A 158 5.50 -21.91 5.21
CA ASN A 158 6.03 -23.00 4.40
C ASN A 158 5.23 -23.24 3.11
N SER A 159 4.20 -22.43 2.82
CA SER A 159 3.48 -22.50 1.55
C SER A 159 4.44 -22.21 0.39
N GLN A 160 4.42 -23.07 -0.62
CA GLN A 160 5.29 -23.00 -1.78
C GLN A 160 4.61 -22.18 -2.88
N MET A 161 5.31 -21.15 -3.35
CA MET A 161 4.80 -20.23 -4.37
C MET A 161 5.76 -20.21 -5.55
N PHE A 162 5.20 -20.26 -6.76
CA PHE A 162 5.96 -19.97 -7.97
C PHE A 162 5.95 -18.46 -8.20
N VAL A 163 7.13 -17.85 -8.12
CA VAL A 163 7.32 -16.42 -8.31
C VAL A 163 8.06 -16.26 -9.63
N PHE A 164 7.39 -15.79 -10.67
CA PHE A 164 8.06 -15.53 -11.94
C PHE A 164 9.17 -14.49 -11.76
N PRO A 165 10.38 -14.67 -12.32
CA PRO A 165 10.82 -15.73 -13.23
C PRO A 165 11.55 -16.92 -12.56
N ILE A 166 11.48 -17.05 -11.23
CA ILE A 166 12.20 -18.09 -10.47
C ILE A 166 11.63 -19.48 -10.84
N PRO A 167 12.45 -20.40 -11.40
CA PRO A 167 11.96 -21.68 -11.94
C PRO A 167 11.72 -22.76 -10.88
N PHE A 168 11.82 -22.40 -9.59
CA PHE A 168 11.58 -23.30 -8.47
C PHE A 168 10.68 -22.64 -7.42
N PRO A 169 9.87 -23.42 -6.68
CA PRO A 169 8.97 -22.87 -5.67
C PRO A 169 9.75 -22.27 -4.50
N VAL A 170 9.36 -21.05 -4.11
CA VAL A 170 9.90 -20.33 -2.95
C VAL A 170 8.89 -20.40 -1.81
N LYS A 171 9.36 -20.66 -0.59
CA LYS A 171 8.48 -20.63 0.60
C LYS A 171 8.06 -19.19 0.89
N ALA A 172 6.79 -19.00 1.25
CA ALA A 172 6.20 -17.68 1.50
C ALA A 172 7.03 -16.82 2.47
N LYS A 173 7.58 -17.40 3.55
CA LYS A 173 8.43 -16.65 4.49
C LYS A 173 9.65 -16.01 3.82
N TYR A 174 10.33 -16.72 2.92
CA TYR A 174 11.53 -16.22 2.24
C TYR A 174 11.16 -15.18 1.20
N PHE A 175 10.05 -15.41 0.47
CA PHE A 175 9.53 -14.42 -0.47
C PHE A 175 9.22 -13.10 0.23
N VAL A 176 8.47 -13.13 1.34
CA VAL A 176 8.06 -11.93 2.09
C VAL A 176 9.27 -11.22 2.70
N MET A 177 10.21 -11.95 3.31
CA MET A 177 11.44 -11.36 3.84
C MET A 177 12.30 -10.73 2.74
N GLY A 178 12.42 -11.39 1.58
CA GLY A 178 13.16 -10.86 0.45
C GLY A 178 12.52 -9.59 -0.12
N TYR A 179 11.19 -9.57 -0.23
CA TYR A 179 10.46 -8.39 -0.69
C TYR A 179 10.60 -7.22 0.30
N ALA A 180 10.48 -7.47 1.60
CA ALA A 180 10.70 -6.44 2.63
C ALA A 180 12.13 -5.87 2.57
N ALA A 181 13.14 -6.73 2.38
CA ALA A 181 14.53 -6.29 2.24
C ALA A 181 14.74 -5.47 0.96
N LEU A 182 14.10 -5.86 -0.14
CA LEU A 182 14.13 -5.11 -1.40
C LEU A 182 13.50 -3.72 -1.22
N GLU A 183 12.34 -3.61 -0.56
CA GLU A 183 11.71 -2.31 -0.29
C GLU A 183 12.60 -1.40 0.56
N ILE A 184 13.27 -1.94 1.59
CA ILE A 184 14.23 -1.17 2.39
C ILE A 184 15.37 -0.67 1.50
N PHE A 185 15.94 -1.55 0.67
CA PHE A 185 17.04 -1.19 -0.22
C PHE A 185 16.65 -0.11 -1.23
N LEU A 186 15.48 -0.25 -1.87
CA LEU A 186 14.98 0.71 -2.86
C LEU A 186 14.55 2.03 -2.23
N GLY A 187 13.96 2.00 -1.03
CA GLY A 187 13.57 3.20 -0.29
C GLY A 187 14.76 4.00 0.25
N LEU A 188 15.86 3.33 0.62
CA LEU A 188 17.10 4.00 1.04
C LEU A 188 17.95 4.50 -0.14
N GLY A 189 17.75 3.94 -1.33
CA GLY A 189 18.37 4.44 -2.55
C GLY A 189 17.72 5.74 -3.03
N ALA A 190 18.42 6.50 -3.87
CA ALA A 190 17.83 7.60 -4.64
C ALA A 190 16.96 7.05 -5.78
N SER A 191 15.94 6.26 -5.44
CA SER A 191 15.00 5.68 -6.39
C SER A 191 14.23 6.80 -7.09
N THR A 192 14.25 6.77 -8.43
CA THR A 192 13.55 7.73 -9.30
C THR A 192 12.28 7.11 -9.91
N ASP A 193 11.83 5.97 -9.38
CA ASP A 193 10.72 5.19 -9.93
C ASP A 193 9.34 5.68 -9.48
N GLY A 194 9.29 6.68 -8.59
CA GLY A 194 8.05 7.26 -8.09
C GLY A 194 7.26 6.31 -7.17
N VAL A 195 7.91 5.28 -6.62
CA VAL A 195 7.27 4.30 -5.74
C VAL A 195 7.48 4.67 -4.27
N ALA A 196 6.39 4.69 -3.50
CA ALA A 196 6.40 4.94 -2.07
C ALA A 196 6.85 3.71 -1.25
N HIS A 197 8.11 3.29 -1.39
CA HIS A 197 8.65 2.08 -0.75
C HIS A 197 8.47 2.03 0.77
N PHE A 198 8.63 3.16 1.47
CA PHE A 198 8.41 3.20 2.91
C PHE A 198 6.93 3.09 3.30
N ALA A 199 5.99 3.48 2.44
CA ALA A 199 4.57 3.21 2.65
C ALA A 199 4.30 1.70 2.68
N HIS A 200 4.93 0.93 1.80
CA HIS A 200 4.83 -0.54 1.80
C HIS A 200 5.30 -1.14 3.12
N LEU A 201 6.47 -0.70 3.60
CA LEU A 201 7.01 -1.13 4.89
C LEU A 201 6.11 -0.70 6.05
N GLY A 202 5.53 0.51 6.00
CA GLY A 202 4.55 0.98 6.97
C GLY A 202 3.33 0.06 7.06
N GLY A 203 2.80 -0.37 5.92
CA GLY A 203 1.71 -1.35 5.87
C GLY A 203 2.09 -2.70 6.49
N MET A 204 3.31 -3.17 6.27
CA MET A 204 3.83 -4.37 6.95
C MET A 204 3.94 -4.16 8.47
N ILE A 205 4.49 -3.04 8.92
CA ILE A 205 4.67 -2.75 10.37
C ILE A 205 3.33 -2.74 11.09
N PHE A 206 2.34 -2.00 10.59
CA PHE A 206 1.01 -1.95 11.20
C PHE A 206 0.29 -3.29 11.12
N GLY A 207 0.45 -4.02 10.01
CA GLY A 207 -0.05 -5.38 9.87
C GLY A 207 0.57 -6.34 10.87
N PHE A 208 1.87 -6.26 11.11
CA PHE A 208 2.57 -7.06 12.13
C PHE A 208 2.01 -6.78 13.52
N ILE A 209 1.92 -5.50 13.89
CA ILE A 209 1.39 -5.06 15.20
C ILE A 209 -0.03 -5.61 15.41
N LEU A 210 -0.89 -5.51 14.40
CA LEU A 210 -2.27 -5.98 14.50
C LEU A 210 -2.38 -7.51 14.62
N ILE A 211 -1.58 -8.27 13.88
CA ILE A 211 -1.50 -9.73 14.03
C ILE A 211 -1.06 -10.11 15.44
N MET A 212 -0.03 -9.42 15.95
CA MET A 212 0.50 -9.67 17.30
C MET A 212 -0.52 -9.30 18.38
N TYR A 213 -1.34 -8.27 18.15
CA TYR A 213 -2.46 -7.91 19.03
C TYR A 213 -3.58 -8.97 19.03
N TRP A 214 -3.89 -9.55 17.87
CA TRP A 214 -4.91 -10.62 17.76
C TRP A 214 -4.44 -11.98 18.25
N ARG A 215 -3.12 -12.21 18.27
CA ARG A 215 -2.51 -13.47 18.68
C ARG A 215 -2.90 -13.82 20.11
N LYS A 216 -3.74 -14.85 20.26
CA LYS A 216 -4.10 -15.42 21.56
C LYS A 216 -3.35 -16.72 21.81
N LYS A 217 -2.98 -16.97 23.05
CA LYS A 217 -2.34 -18.21 23.50
C LYS A 217 -3.40 -19.09 24.14
N ASN A 218 -3.56 -20.34 23.67
CA ASN A 218 -4.40 -21.31 24.37
C ASN A 218 -3.66 -21.90 25.59
N ASN A 219 -4.37 -22.65 26.43
CA ASN A 219 -3.82 -23.27 27.64
C ASN A 219 -2.67 -24.26 27.34
N ASN A 220 -2.58 -24.76 26.11
CA ASN A 220 -1.52 -25.66 25.64
C ASN A 220 -0.32 -24.91 25.03
N GLY A 221 -0.31 -23.58 25.13
CA GLY A 221 0.75 -22.72 24.60
C GLY A 221 0.75 -22.55 23.08
N GLN A 222 -0.26 -23.08 22.37
CA GLN A 222 -0.42 -22.88 20.94
C GLN A 222 -1.09 -21.54 20.65
N PHE A 223 -0.64 -20.87 19.61
CA PHE A 223 -1.17 -19.60 19.18
C PHE A 223 -2.28 -19.78 18.16
N TYR A 224 -3.36 -19.02 18.33
CA TYR A 224 -4.45 -18.90 17.36
C TYR A 224 -4.76 -17.43 17.11
N TYR A 225 -5.29 -17.15 15.92
CA TYR A 225 -5.48 -15.80 15.38
C TYR A 225 -6.96 -15.50 15.17
#